data_AF-A0A2E7W0V2-F1
#
_entry.id   AF-A0A2E7W0V2-F1
#
_cell.length_a   1.000
_cell.length_b   1.000
_cell.length_c   1.000
_cell.angle_alpha   90.00
_cell.angle_beta   90.00
_cell.angle_gamma   90.00
#
_symmetry.space_group_name_H-M   'P 1'
#
loop_
_entity.id
_entity.type
_entity.pdbx_description
1 polymer ?
#
loop_
_entity_poly.entity_id
_entity_poly.type
_entity_poly.pdbx_seq_one_letter_code
_entity_poly.pdbx_strand_id
1 'polypeptide(L)'
;MAHFAQIDENNVVVCVTVVPDREEHRGHDFLNEIGIEGTWIQTSYNTHCNKHDHGKTPLHGNYACIGFHWLPDEEIFVLPKPHPSWILNTETATWDPPVAYDKTKHEGYWWDEDVKNWVKPPKPHPNWIWSDDMFEDFAGWVPPVEAPADDGETEYEWDEDSQTWVVV
;
A
#
# COMPACT_ATOMS: atom_id res chain seq x y z
N MET A 1 -15.07 10.53 -17.25
CA MET A 1 -15.38 9.08 -17.14
C MET A 1 -15.52 8.74 -15.66
N ALA A 2 -16.67 8.20 -15.25
CA ALA A 2 -16.95 7.87 -13.85
C ALA A 2 -16.51 6.44 -13.53
N HIS A 3 -15.91 6.21 -12.37
CA HIS A 3 -15.45 4.87 -11.97
C HIS A 3 -16.45 4.22 -11.03
N PHE A 4 -16.62 2.90 -11.17
CA PHE A 4 -17.50 2.09 -10.33
C PHE A 4 -16.78 0.81 -9.93
N ALA A 5 -16.86 0.46 -8.64
CA ALA A 5 -16.29 -0.73 -8.06
C ALA A 5 -17.40 -1.76 -7.80
N GLN A 6 -17.22 -2.98 -8.29
CA GLN A 6 -18.08 -4.12 -7.95
C GLN A 6 -17.60 -4.70 -6.62
N ILE A 7 -18.54 -4.92 -5.70
CA ILE A 7 -18.26 -5.61 -4.43
C ILE A 7 -18.93 -6.99 -4.39
N ASP A 8 -18.30 -7.92 -3.67
CA ASP A 8 -18.87 -9.24 -3.37
C ASP A 8 -19.73 -9.23 -2.09
N GLU A 9 -20.20 -10.41 -1.67
CA GLU A 9 -21.02 -10.61 -0.47
C GLU A 9 -20.32 -10.23 0.85
N ASN A 10 -18.98 -10.12 0.85
CA ASN A 10 -18.16 -9.72 1.99
C ASN A 10 -17.74 -8.25 1.92
N ASN A 11 -18.35 -7.48 1.01
CA ASN A 11 -17.99 -6.09 0.70
C ASN A 11 -16.55 -5.93 0.17
N VAL A 12 -15.98 -6.96 -0.46
CA VAL A 12 -14.64 -6.88 -1.08
C VAL A 12 -14.77 -6.47 -2.54
N VAL A 13 -13.97 -5.51 -2.96
CA VAL A 13 -13.91 -5.05 -4.35
C VAL A 13 -13.30 -6.15 -5.23
N VAL A 14 -14.07 -6.62 -6.21
CA VAL A 14 -13.66 -7.69 -7.13
C VAL A 14 -13.38 -7.18 -8.54
N CYS A 15 -13.92 -6.02 -8.90
CA CYS A 15 -13.76 -5.40 -10.21
C CYS A 15 -13.87 -3.88 -10.10
N VAL A 16 -13.16 -3.15 -10.95
CA VAL A 16 -13.32 -1.70 -11.12
C VAL A 16 -13.48 -1.42 -12.60
N THR A 17 -14.54 -0.69 -12.96
CA THR A 17 -14.87 -0.37 -14.34
C THR A 17 -15.20 1.10 -14.49
N VAL A 18 -15.36 1.51 -15.74
CA VAL A 18 -15.64 2.89 -16.11
C VAL A 18 -17.00 2.97 -16.79
N VAL A 19 -17.78 3.95 -16.36
CA VAL A 19 -19.10 4.29 -16.91
C VAL A 19 -19.00 5.63 -17.66
N PRO A 20 -19.71 5.79 -18.79
CA PRO A 20 -19.77 7.07 -19.49
C PRO A 20 -20.34 8.19 -18.60
N ASP A 21 -19.83 9.41 -18.72
CA ASP A 21 -20.23 10.53 -17.84
C ASP A 21 -21.73 10.83 -17.87
N ARG A 22 -22.39 10.63 -19.02
CA ARG A 22 -23.84 10.80 -19.14
C ARG A 22 -24.65 9.81 -18.28
N GLU A 23 -24.07 8.67 -17.93
CA GLU A 23 -24.69 7.62 -17.11
C GLU A 23 -24.19 7.63 -15.66
N GLU A 24 -23.27 8.53 -15.28
CA GLU A 24 -22.65 8.56 -13.95
C GLU A 24 -23.68 8.53 -12.81
N HIS A 25 -24.71 9.36 -12.91
CA HIS A 25 -25.79 9.48 -11.92
C HIS A 25 -26.59 8.18 -11.68
N ARG A 26 -26.47 7.20 -12.59
CA ARG A 26 -27.15 5.90 -12.53
C ARG A 26 -26.22 4.75 -12.87
N GLY A 27 -24.91 4.88 -12.61
CA GLY A 27 -23.91 3.93 -13.11
C GLY A 27 -24.16 2.48 -12.66
N HIS A 28 -24.65 2.27 -11.44
CA HIS A 28 -25.09 0.96 -10.96
C HIS A 28 -26.20 0.36 -11.84
N ASP A 29 -27.29 1.11 -12.05
CA ASP A 29 -28.42 0.66 -12.85
C ASP A 29 -28.00 0.45 -14.31
N PHE A 30 -27.21 1.36 -14.87
CA PHE A 30 -26.69 1.26 -16.23
C PHE A 30 -25.87 -0.02 -16.44
N LEU A 31 -24.97 -0.36 -15.51
CA LEU A 31 -24.17 -1.58 -15.59
C LEU A 31 -25.04 -2.85 -15.54
N ASN A 32 -26.04 -2.87 -14.66
CA ASN A 32 -27.01 -3.96 -14.59
C ASN A 32 -27.87 -4.06 -15.88
N GLU A 33 -28.31 -2.93 -16.44
CA GLU A 33 -29.11 -2.88 -17.69
C GLU A 33 -28.37 -3.45 -18.91
N ILE A 34 -27.04 -3.28 -18.98
CA ILE A 34 -26.22 -3.83 -20.07
C ILE A 34 -25.73 -5.26 -19.81
N GLY A 35 -26.24 -5.91 -18.75
CA GLY A 35 -25.96 -7.31 -18.42
C GLY A 35 -24.71 -7.54 -17.59
N ILE A 36 -24.15 -6.51 -16.96
CA ILE A 36 -23.03 -6.63 -16.01
C ILE A 36 -23.61 -6.58 -14.59
N GLU A 37 -24.23 -7.68 -14.19
CA GLU A 37 -24.91 -7.79 -12.90
C GLU A 37 -23.93 -7.66 -11.72
N GLY A 38 -24.34 -6.94 -10.68
CA GLY A 38 -23.59 -6.85 -9.44
C GLY A 38 -23.96 -5.66 -8.56
N THR A 39 -23.34 -5.60 -7.39
CA THR A 39 -23.41 -4.43 -6.51
C THR A 39 -22.27 -3.49 -6.88
N TRP A 40 -22.62 -2.31 -7.40
CA TRP A 40 -21.67 -1.35 -7.95
C TRP A 40 -21.71 -0.06 -7.14
N ILE A 41 -20.57 0.33 -6.59
CA ILE A 41 -20.41 1.54 -5.80
C ILE A 41 -19.53 2.51 -6.58
N GLN A 42 -19.95 3.77 -6.70
CA GLN A 42 -19.16 4.79 -7.40
C GLN A 42 -17.84 5.01 -6.66
N THR A 43 -16.77 5.33 -7.38
CA THR A 43 -15.49 5.69 -6.78
C THR A 43 -14.79 6.78 -7.60
N SER A 44 -13.87 7.51 -6.98
CA SER A 44 -13.16 8.62 -7.62
C SER A 44 -11.68 8.27 -7.77
N TYR A 45 -11.22 8.19 -9.02
CA TYR A 45 -9.82 7.91 -9.36
C TYR A 45 -8.82 8.87 -8.72
N ASN A 46 -9.22 10.13 -8.50
CA ASN A 46 -8.35 11.17 -7.94
C ASN A 46 -8.53 11.34 -6.42
N THR A 47 -9.14 10.38 -5.74
CA THR A 47 -9.36 10.45 -4.29
C THR A 47 -8.47 9.45 -3.58
N HIS A 48 -7.60 9.92 -2.70
CA HIS A 48 -6.70 9.10 -1.91
C HIS A 48 -6.58 9.68 -0.50
N CYS A 49 -6.60 8.82 0.51
CA CYS A 49 -6.49 9.18 1.92
C CYS A 49 -7.44 10.31 2.35
N ASN A 50 -8.70 10.22 1.89
CA ASN A 50 -9.77 11.20 2.04
C ASN A 50 -9.44 12.60 1.52
N LYS A 51 -8.59 12.69 0.48
CA LYS A 51 -8.23 13.92 -0.21
C LYS A 51 -8.42 13.75 -1.70
N HIS A 52 -8.93 14.78 -2.36
CA HIS A 52 -9.05 14.81 -3.81
C HIS A 52 -7.87 15.59 -4.41
N ASP A 53 -7.17 15.05 -5.41
CA ASP A 53 -5.93 15.63 -5.95
C ASP A 53 -6.12 17.02 -6.56
N HIS A 54 -7.30 17.27 -7.14
CA HIS A 54 -7.69 18.59 -7.67
C HIS A 54 -8.46 19.49 -6.68
N GLY A 55 -8.43 19.20 -5.38
CA GLY A 55 -9.07 20.01 -4.34
C GLY A 55 -10.61 20.01 -4.35
N LYS A 56 -11.23 19.02 -5.01
CA LYS A 56 -12.69 18.81 -4.96
C LYS A 56 -13.07 18.05 -3.68
N THR A 57 -14.36 17.78 -3.50
CA THR A 57 -14.82 16.89 -2.44
C THR A 57 -14.32 15.46 -2.70
N PRO A 58 -13.61 14.83 -1.75
CA PRO A 58 -13.24 13.42 -1.85
C PRO A 58 -14.49 12.55 -1.84
N LEU A 59 -14.52 11.51 -2.68
CA LEU A 59 -15.60 10.53 -2.71
C LEU A 59 -15.13 9.24 -2.05
N HIS A 60 -15.84 8.80 -1.01
CA HIS A 60 -15.63 7.51 -0.35
C HIS A 60 -14.22 7.24 0.19
N GLY A 61 -13.51 8.29 0.61
CA GLY A 61 -12.19 8.18 1.25
C GLY A 61 -11.05 7.81 0.32
N ASN A 62 -11.17 6.73 -0.46
CA ASN A 62 -10.17 6.26 -1.40
C ASN A 62 -10.80 5.84 -2.73
N TYR A 63 -9.99 5.90 -3.78
CA TYR A 63 -10.22 5.16 -5.00
C TYR A 63 -10.24 3.66 -4.68
N ALA A 64 -11.29 2.97 -5.15
CA ALA A 64 -11.44 1.54 -4.95
C ALA A 64 -10.42 0.78 -5.82
N CYS A 65 -9.73 -0.17 -5.21
CA CYS A 65 -8.86 -1.12 -5.89
C CYS A 65 -9.32 -2.54 -5.58
N ILE A 66 -9.01 -3.49 -6.46
CA ILE A 66 -9.33 -4.90 -6.24
C ILE A 66 -8.72 -5.35 -4.89
N GLY A 67 -9.53 -6.03 -4.07
CA GLY A 67 -9.19 -6.45 -2.72
C GLY A 67 -9.50 -5.43 -1.61
N PHE A 68 -9.86 -4.19 -1.95
CA PHE A 68 -10.29 -3.20 -0.93
C PHE A 68 -11.63 -3.62 -0.33
N HIS A 69 -11.87 -3.23 0.91
CA HIS A 69 -13.16 -3.41 1.57
C HIS A 69 -13.99 -2.13 1.44
N TRP A 70 -15.26 -2.28 1.11
CA TRP A 70 -16.27 -1.26 1.24
C TRP A 70 -16.84 -1.30 2.66
N LEU A 71 -16.77 -0.18 3.37
CA LEU A 71 -17.34 -0.03 4.70
C LEU A 71 -18.62 0.82 4.59
N PRO A 72 -19.82 0.21 4.65
CA PRO A 72 -21.07 0.92 4.35
C PRO A 72 -21.48 1.93 5.41
N ASP A 73 -21.12 1.72 6.68
CA ASP A 73 -21.47 2.64 7.78
C ASP A 73 -20.65 3.95 7.71
N GLU A 74 -19.38 3.84 7.33
CA GLU A 74 -18.46 4.96 7.13
C GLU A 74 -18.49 5.51 5.69
N GLU A 75 -19.12 4.79 4.76
CA GLU A 75 -19.13 5.06 3.32
C GLU A 75 -17.72 5.24 2.72
N ILE A 76 -16.76 4.39 3.08
CA ILE A 76 -15.38 4.46 2.58
C ILE A 76 -14.88 3.16 1.97
N PHE A 77 -13.98 3.28 1.00
CA PHE A 77 -13.11 2.19 0.58
C PHE A 77 -11.83 2.19 1.40
N VAL A 78 -11.43 1.03 1.89
CA VAL A 78 -10.18 0.86 2.65
C VAL A 78 -9.41 -0.33 2.11
N LEU A 79 -8.07 -0.23 2.10
CA LEU A 79 -7.22 -1.38 1.81
C LEU A 79 -7.47 -2.51 2.84
N PRO A 80 -7.15 -3.78 2.51
CA PRO A 80 -7.10 -4.84 3.50
C PRO A 80 -6.29 -4.42 4.72
N LYS A 81 -6.79 -4.78 5.91
CA LYS A 81 -6.12 -4.44 7.16
C LYS A 81 -4.68 -4.99 7.16
N PRO A 82 -3.61 -4.16 7.19
CA PRO A 82 -2.24 -4.63 7.06
C PRO A 82 -1.83 -5.54 8.23
N HIS A 83 -2.19 -5.13 9.45
CA HIS A 83 -1.94 -5.89 10.66
C HIS A 83 -3.12 -5.80 11.63
N PRO A 84 -3.38 -6.85 12.44
CA PRO A 84 -4.47 -6.86 13.40
C PRO A 84 -4.50 -5.68 14.37
N SER A 85 -3.32 -5.23 14.84
CA SER A 85 -3.18 -4.12 15.78
C SER A 85 -3.46 -2.73 15.20
N TRP A 86 -3.44 -2.59 13.87
CA TRP A 86 -3.66 -1.29 13.23
C TRP A 86 -5.12 -0.86 13.38
N ILE A 87 -5.35 0.43 13.47
CA ILE A 87 -6.65 1.02 13.77
C ILE A 87 -7.09 1.81 12.54
N LEU A 88 -8.36 1.64 12.15
CA LEU A 88 -8.91 2.42 11.06
C LEU A 88 -9.04 3.87 11.49
N ASN A 89 -8.42 4.76 10.74
CA ASN A 89 -8.64 6.19 10.83
C ASN A 89 -9.66 6.58 9.77
N THR A 90 -10.89 6.87 10.19
CA THR A 90 -12.00 7.22 9.29
C THR A 90 -11.85 8.63 8.72
N GLU A 91 -11.05 9.51 9.32
CA GLU A 91 -10.79 10.85 8.78
C GLU A 91 -9.89 10.80 7.56
N THR A 92 -8.96 9.85 7.52
CA THR A 92 -8.03 9.65 6.40
C THR A 92 -8.39 8.44 5.55
N ALA A 93 -9.34 7.60 5.94
CA ALA A 93 -9.64 6.31 5.32
C ALA A 93 -8.39 5.41 5.20
N THR A 94 -7.48 5.47 6.16
CA THR A 94 -6.25 4.64 6.21
C THR A 94 -6.18 3.82 7.49
N TRP A 95 -5.37 2.78 7.47
CA TRP A 95 -5.00 2.07 8.69
C TRP A 95 -3.77 2.72 9.30
N ASP A 96 -3.87 3.09 10.57
CA ASP A 96 -2.78 3.68 11.32
C ASP A 96 -2.23 2.67 12.34
N PRO A 97 -0.90 2.51 12.44
CA PRO A 97 -0.28 1.69 13.48
C PRO A 97 -0.48 2.34 14.86
N PRO A 98 -0.57 1.54 15.95
CA PRO A 98 -0.73 2.08 17.29
C PRO A 98 0.50 2.88 17.77
N VAL A 99 1.68 2.61 17.21
CA VAL A 99 2.87 3.46 17.38
C VAL A 99 3.16 4.18 16.08
N ALA A 100 3.06 5.51 16.10
CA ALA A 100 3.26 6.34 14.92
C ALA A 100 4.66 6.15 14.30
N TYR A 101 4.71 6.20 12.97
CA TYR A 101 5.98 6.16 12.24
C TYR A 101 6.67 7.53 12.30
N ASP A 102 7.84 7.59 12.94
CA ASP A 102 8.69 8.77 12.99
C ASP A 102 9.80 8.62 11.94
N LYS A 103 9.69 9.37 10.83
CA LYS A 103 10.68 9.31 9.73
C LYS A 103 12.11 9.53 10.21
N THR A 104 12.32 10.37 11.24
CA THR A 104 13.67 10.67 11.74
C THR A 104 14.31 9.55 12.55
N LYS A 105 13.54 8.51 12.92
CA LYS A 105 13.98 7.41 13.78
C LYS A 105 13.76 6.04 13.19
N HIS A 106 12.73 5.91 12.35
CA HIS A 106 12.25 4.61 11.86
C HIS A 106 12.49 4.44 10.36
N GLU A 107 13.20 5.35 9.70
CA GLU A 107 13.59 5.14 8.31
C GLU A 107 14.48 3.90 8.19
N GLY A 108 13.99 2.90 7.44
CA GLY A 108 14.62 1.57 7.34
C GLY A 108 14.15 0.53 8.37
N TYR A 109 13.26 0.90 9.31
CA TYR A 109 12.60 -0.02 10.22
C TYR A 109 11.29 -0.55 9.61
N TRP A 110 10.83 -1.70 10.09
CA TRP A 110 9.56 -2.30 9.68
C TRP A 110 8.62 -2.52 10.88
N TRP A 111 7.32 -2.66 10.63
CA TRP A 111 6.36 -2.95 11.69
C TRP A 111 6.43 -4.42 12.09
N ASP A 112 6.68 -4.69 13.38
CA ASP A 112 6.56 -6.02 13.97
C ASP A 112 5.27 -6.11 14.77
N GLU A 113 4.39 -7.03 14.38
CA GLU A 113 3.07 -7.19 15.00
C GLU A 113 3.11 -7.90 16.35
N ASP A 114 4.08 -8.78 16.58
CA ASP A 114 4.22 -9.51 17.85
C ASP A 114 4.69 -8.57 18.96
N VAL A 115 5.62 -7.66 18.62
CA VAL A 115 6.15 -6.63 19.52
C VAL A 115 5.30 -5.36 19.50
N LYS A 116 4.48 -5.16 18.46
CA LYS A 116 3.67 -3.95 18.19
C LYS A 116 4.52 -2.69 18.18
N ASN A 117 5.64 -2.74 17.49
CA ASN A 117 6.57 -1.61 17.38
C ASN A 117 7.38 -1.66 16.09
N TRP A 118 8.04 -0.54 15.78
CA TRP A 118 9.01 -0.46 14.70
C TRP A 118 10.31 -1.12 15.14
N VAL A 119 10.74 -2.15 14.41
CA VAL A 119 11.96 -2.90 14.70
C VAL A 119 12.85 -2.97 13.47
N LYS A 120 14.10 -3.37 13.67
CA LYS A 120 15.03 -3.62 12.57
C LYS A 120 14.51 -4.80 11.73
N PRO A 121 14.59 -4.73 10.39
CA PRO A 121 14.32 -5.90 9.56
C PRO A 121 15.24 -7.06 9.94
N PRO A 122 14.89 -8.30 9.59
CA PRO A 122 15.67 -9.46 9.92
C PRO A 122 17.05 -9.30 9.31
N LYS A 123 18.06 -9.70 10.08
CA LYS A 123 19.43 -9.63 9.61
C LYS A 123 19.57 -10.56 8.39
N PRO A 124 19.90 -10.04 7.20
CA PRO A 124 19.95 -10.86 5.99
C PRO A 124 21.11 -11.87 6.07
N HIS A 125 22.20 -11.44 6.69
CA HIS A 125 23.48 -12.12 6.67
C HIS A 125 24.22 -11.94 8.00
N PRO A 126 24.81 -12.99 8.60
CA PRO A 126 25.43 -12.93 9.93
C PRO A 126 26.48 -11.83 10.10
N ASN A 127 27.27 -11.56 9.05
CA ASN A 127 28.39 -10.62 9.10
C ASN A 127 28.04 -9.18 8.72
N TRP A 128 26.80 -8.92 8.32
CA TRP A 128 26.35 -7.56 8.03
C TRP A 128 26.20 -6.76 9.33
N ILE A 129 26.42 -5.45 9.26
CA ILE A 129 26.37 -4.56 10.42
C ILE A 129 25.22 -3.60 10.21
N TRP A 130 24.47 -3.33 11.28
CA TRP A 130 23.42 -2.31 11.22
C TRP A 130 24.06 -0.92 11.19
N SER A 131 23.76 -0.15 10.15
CA SER A 131 24.03 1.28 10.09
C SER A 131 22.71 2.03 10.25
N ASP A 132 22.69 3.07 11.07
CA ASP A 132 21.56 4.01 11.11
C ASP A 132 21.66 5.09 10.00
N ASP A 133 22.72 5.04 9.19
CA ASP A 133 23.03 5.99 8.11
C ASP A 133 23.65 5.24 6.91
N MET A 134 22.89 4.36 6.27
CA MET A 134 23.31 3.61 5.08
C MET A 134 23.20 4.48 3.82
N PHE A 135 22.36 5.53 3.82
CA PHE A 135 22.18 6.50 2.73
C PHE A 135 21.64 7.84 3.25
N GLU A 136 22.50 8.61 3.94
CA GLU A 136 22.27 9.96 4.50
C GLU A 136 21.19 10.07 5.59
N ASP A 137 20.17 9.21 5.60
CA ASP A 137 19.13 9.12 6.65
C ASP A 137 18.42 7.74 6.67
N PHE A 138 18.90 6.75 5.90
CA PHE A 138 18.28 5.43 5.83
C PHE A 138 19.00 4.41 6.71
N ALA A 139 18.33 3.85 7.71
CA ALA A 139 18.91 2.76 8.51
C ALA A 139 18.83 1.42 7.76
N GLY A 140 19.87 0.62 7.81
CA GLY A 140 19.92 -0.63 7.05
C GLY A 140 21.05 -1.56 7.47
N TRP A 141 20.95 -2.80 7.00
CA TRP A 141 22.04 -3.75 7.13
C TRP A 141 23.06 -3.49 6.01
N VAL A 142 24.30 -3.22 6.39
CA VAL A 142 25.41 -2.94 5.48
C VAL A 142 26.32 -4.17 5.39
N PRO A 143 26.69 -4.63 4.18
CA PRO A 143 27.66 -5.70 4.00
C PRO A 143 29.03 -5.29 4.55
N PRO A 144 29.84 -6.25 5.02
CA PRO A 144 31.19 -5.93 5.50
C PRO A 144 32.13 -5.45 4.38
N VAL A 145 31.79 -5.73 3.13
CA VAL A 145 32.52 -5.30 1.93
C VAL A 145 31.55 -4.55 1.01
N GLU A 146 31.95 -3.35 0.59
CA GLU A 146 31.17 -2.53 -0.34
C GLU A 146 30.88 -3.29 -1.64
N ALA A 147 29.65 -3.17 -2.13
CA ALA A 147 29.27 -3.78 -3.39
C ALA A 147 30.07 -3.16 -4.55
N PRO A 148 30.44 -3.96 -5.57
CA PRO A 148 30.97 -3.41 -6.81
C PRO A 148 30.03 -2.34 -7.37
N ALA A 149 30.60 -1.34 -8.05
CA ALA A 149 29.78 -0.32 -8.70
C ALA A 149 28.84 -0.98 -9.72
N ASP A 150 27.56 -0.65 -9.62
CA ASP A 150 26.53 -1.11 -10.56
C ASP A 150 26.75 -0.46 -11.93
N ASP A 151 27.07 -1.29 -12.93
CA ASP A 151 27.21 -0.89 -14.32
C ASP A 151 25.91 -1.11 -15.13
N GLY A 152 24.86 -1.64 -14.50
CA GLY A 152 23.58 -1.98 -15.11
C GLY A 152 23.60 -3.25 -15.97
N GLU A 153 24.74 -3.93 -16.08
CA GLU A 153 24.92 -5.15 -16.89
C GLU A 153 25.32 -6.36 -16.04
N THR A 154 26.04 -6.12 -14.95
CA THR A 154 26.59 -7.16 -14.08
C THR A 154 25.79 -7.26 -12.79
N GLU A 155 25.10 -8.39 -12.61
CA GLU A 155 24.44 -8.71 -11.36
C GLU A 155 25.42 -9.36 -10.40
N TYR A 156 25.47 -8.88 -9.16
CA TYR A 156 26.29 -9.43 -8.09
C TYR A 156 25.42 -9.95 -6.96
N GLU A 157 25.74 -11.14 -6.46
CA GLU A 157 25.18 -11.72 -5.25
C GLU A 157 26.27 -11.80 -4.16
N TRP A 158 25.87 -11.67 -2.90
CA TRP A 158 26.77 -11.78 -1.77
C TRP A 158 26.99 -13.26 -1.39
N ASP A 159 28.24 -13.75 -1.49
CA ASP A 159 28.62 -15.09 -1.04
C ASP A 159 29.06 -15.05 0.44
N GLU A 160 28.29 -15.71 1.30
CA GLU A 160 28.57 -15.81 2.73
C GLU A 160 29.81 -16.67 3.04
N ASP A 161 30.12 -17.69 2.25
CA ASP A 161 31.22 -18.59 2.57
C ASP A 161 32.57 -17.92 2.29
N SER A 162 32.66 -17.16 1.20
CA SER A 162 33.87 -16.42 0.82
C SER A 162 33.93 -15.01 1.39
N GLN A 163 32.80 -14.45 1.87
CA GLN A 163 32.65 -13.05 2.25
C GLN A 163 33.00 -12.09 1.09
N THR A 164 32.57 -12.42 -0.12
CA THR A 164 32.79 -11.59 -1.32
C THR A 164 31.57 -11.52 -2.21
N TRP A 165 31.49 -10.47 -3.03
CA TRP A 165 30.52 -10.39 -4.12
C TRP A 165 30.92 -11.31 -5.28
N VAL A 166 29.98 -12.12 -5.75
CA VAL A 166 30.13 -13.04 -6.89
C VAL A 166 29.14 -12.66 -7.99
N VAL A 167 29.56 -12.78 -9.25
CA VAL A 167 28.68 -12.50 -10.40
C VAL A 167 27.71 -13.67 -10.59
N VAL A 168 26.43 -13.36 -10.84
CA VAL A 168 25.37 -14.35 -11.10
C VAL A 168 24.97 -14.43 -12.57
#